data_AF-A0A135WDQ3-F1
#
_entry.id   AF-A0A135WDQ3-F1
#
_cell.length_a   1.000
_cell.length_b   1.000
_cell.length_c   1.000
_cell.angle_alpha   90.00
_cell.angle_beta   90.00
_cell.angle_gamma   90.00
#
_symmetry.space_group_name_H-M   'P 1'
#
loop_
_entity.id
_entity.type
_entity.pdbx_description
1 polymer ?
#
loop_
_entity_poly.entity_id
_entity_poly.type
_entity_poly.pdbx_seq_one_letter_code
_entity_poly.pdbx_strand_id
1 'polypeptide(L)'
;MKNDTERWILYPVVKGKEVIGIEVGILKNNETQLEFWRMDPQDDYYKEIINLFRLAYSEKILTQQTMNKGGNCGRPGEEPCSTGEVVITIPKPNGPKANPHLYLPGANPGSGDPGVIGGNCGAYGNCGGGSGTGETPNDPNNNDSCGKIKEKQNNQKYKDKFEALNKAEIFNMDKETGFYELQPPLGVNAPPGFVQVDGPPGSSDMDLPDDTERISGLFHSHNNAEGSIKIFSPIDIITFINIFLKNARKYGGGYANAYSTVVTSAGSYTLKFTGTAHPGGVDFNTGEAWDKWYKQNMAEIADKDGGFPQDKVEDVFGKFLHEVVNKPGLEIFKVTVDTAEKLTYDPVTKKSQSKPCPK
;
A
#
# COMPACT_ATOMS: atom_id res chain seq x y z
N MET A 1 23.40 8.01 28.01
CA MET A 1 24.50 7.20 27.46
C MET A 1 25.71 7.47 28.34
N LYS A 2 26.11 6.49 29.16
CA LYS A 2 27.18 6.62 30.16
C LYS A 2 28.38 5.82 29.63
N ASN A 3 29.47 6.54 29.34
CA ASN A 3 30.81 6.10 28.89
C ASN A 3 31.07 6.34 27.39
N ASP A 4 31.83 7.41 27.10
CA ASP A 4 32.25 7.87 25.78
C ASP A 4 33.31 6.99 25.08
N THR A 5 33.50 5.74 25.53
CA THR A 5 34.60 4.86 25.09
C THR A 5 34.13 3.56 24.44
N GLU A 6 32.82 3.31 24.35
CA GLU A 6 32.29 2.10 23.71
C GLU A 6 31.67 2.42 22.36
N ARG A 7 32.17 1.77 21.31
CA ARG A 7 31.61 1.85 19.95
C ARG A 7 30.86 0.56 19.65
N TRP A 8 29.62 0.70 19.19
CA TRP A 8 28.75 -0.42 18.89
C TRP A 8 28.43 -0.47 17.40
N ILE A 9 28.42 -1.67 16.84
CA ILE A 9 27.96 -1.93 15.47
C ILE A 9 26.86 -2.98 15.53
N LEU A 10 25.76 -2.75 14.82
CA LEU A 10 24.64 -3.66 14.74
C LEU A 10 24.68 -4.41 13.40
N TYR A 11 24.55 -5.73 13.45
CA TYR A 11 24.53 -6.61 12.29
C TYR A 11 23.21 -7.39 12.24
N PRO A 12 22.52 -7.43 11.10
CA PRO A 12 21.36 -8.30 10.95
C PRO A 12 21.82 -9.76 10.87
N VAL A 13 21.19 -10.64 11.64
CA VAL A 13 21.37 -12.09 11.49
C VAL A 13 20.36 -12.61 10.48
N VAL A 14 20.86 -13.26 9.44
CA VAL A 14 20.06 -13.70 8.30
C VAL A 14 20.04 -15.21 8.22
N LYS A 15 18.86 -15.80 7.97
CA LYS A 15 18.71 -17.22 7.66
C LYS A 15 17.86 -17.37 6.41
N GLY A 16 18.44 -17.88 5.33
CA GLY A 16 17.78 -17.91 4.02
C GLY A 16 17.56 -16.49 3.48
N LYS A 17 16.29 -16.10 3.30
CA LYS A 17 15.88 -14.77 2.81
C LYS A 17 15.24 -13.89 3.88
N GLU A 18 15.47 -14.21 5.15
CA GLU A 18 14.81 -13.55 6.28
C GLU A 18 15.82 -13.06 7.31
N VAL A 19 15.59 -11.86 7.85
CA VAL A 19 16.32 -11.34 9.00
C VAL A 19 15.66 -11.86 10.28
N ILE A 20 16.39 -12.70 11.00
CA ILE A 20 15.93 -13.45 12.18
C ILE A 20 16.51 -12.92 13.51
N GLY A 21 17.35 -11.87 13.47
CA GLY A 21 17.95 -11.34 14.68
C GLY A 21 18.87 -10.16 14.45
N ILE A 22 19.43 -9.66 15.56
CA ILE A 22 20.45 -8.61 15.57
C ILE A 22 21.60 -9.09 16.44
N GLU A 23 22.79 -9.06 15.89
CA GLU A 23 24.05 -9.19 16.62
C GLU A 23 24.68 -7.81 16.82
N VAL A 24 25.31 -7.62 17.97
CA VAL A 24 25.94 -6.38 18.40
C VAL A 24 27.42 -6.64 18.59
N GLY A 25 28.24 -6.02 17.76
CA GLY A 25 29.68 -5.94 17.95
C GLY A 25 30.00 -4.77 18.89
N ILE A 26 30.59 -5.06 20.05
CA ILE A 26 31.01 -4.05 21.02
C ILE A 26 32.53 -4.01 21.03
N LEU A 27 33.07 -2.84 20.72
CA LEU A 27 34.49 -2.59 20.74
C LEU A 27 34.88 -1.95 22.09
N LYS A 28 35.67 -2.69 22.88
CA LYS A 28 36.10 -2.35 24.25
C LYS A 28 37.61 -2.15 24.32
N ASN A 29 38.08 -1.60 25.44
CA ASN A 29 39.50 -1.48 25.78
C ASN A 29 40.32 -0.77 24.68
N ASN A 30 39.96 0.47 24.34
CA ASN A 30 40.63 1.27 23.31
C ASN A 30 40.77 0.54 21.97
N GLU A 31 39.70 -0.09 21.51
CA GLU A 31 39.66 -0.75 20.20
C GLU A 31 40.49 -2.05 20.09
N THR A 32 40.96 -2.58 21.21
CA THR A 32 41.79 -3.82 21.23
C THR A 32 41.00 -5.09 21.50
N GLN A 33 39.73 -4.98 21.93
CA GLN A 33 38.87 -6.14 22.19
C GLN A 33 37.51 -5.96 21.51
N LEU A 34 37.09 -6.98 20.77
CA LEU A 34 35.79 -7.05 20.11
C LEU A 34 34.98 -8.18 20.72
N GLU A 35 33.79 -7.86 21.24
CA GLU A 35 32.83 -8.83 21.73
C GLU A 35 31.60 -8.85 20.85
N PHE A 36 31.07 -10.04 20.56
CA PHE A 36 29.81 -10.20 19.86
C PHE A 36 28.73 -10.66 20.83
N TRP A 37 27.66 -9.88 20.88
CA TRP A 37 26.48 -10.15 21.70
C TRP A 37 25.27 -10.29 20.81
N ARG A 38 24.25 -10.99 21.30
CA ARG A 38 22.95 -10.99 20.65
C ARG A 38 22.01 -10.10 21.43
N MET A 39 21.20 -9.33 20.72
CA MET A 39 20.22 -8.44 21.35
C MET A 39 18.97 -9.23 21.70
N ASP A 40 18.44 -9.01 22.91
CA ASP A 40 17.24 -9.67 23.40
C ASP A 40 16.02 -9.36 22.51
N PRO A 41 15.35 -10.37 21.91
CA PRO A 41 14.15 -10.16 21.11
C PRO A 41 13.00 -9.47 21.86
N GLN A 42 12.99 -9.53 23.19
CA GLN A 42 11.98 -8.89 24.02
C GLN A 42 12.26 -7.41 24.27
N ASP A 43 13.47 -6.93 23.99
CA ASP A 43 13.87 -5.54 24.15
C ASP A 43 13.12 -4.63 23.16
N ASP A 44 12.61 -3.50 23.64
CA ASP A 44 11.90 -2.57 22.77
C ASP A 44 12.81 -1.94 21.71
N TYR A 45 14.10 -1.80 22.00
CA TYR A 45 15.12 -1.37 21.05
C TYR A 45 15.34 -2.42 19.95
N TYR A 46 15.30 -3.71 20.30
CA TYR A 46 15.35 -4.78 19.31
C TYR A 46 14.18 -4.69 18.34
N LYS A 47 12.95 -4.52 18.86
CA LYS A 47 11.72 -4.44 18.06
C LYS A 47 11.72 -3.25 17.10
N GLU A 48 12.30 -2.13 17.51
CA GLU A 48 12.45 -0.95 16.65
C GLU A 48 13.44 -1.21 15.50
N ILE A 49 14.63 -1.71 15.82
CA ILE A 49 15.73 -1.81 14.86
C ILE A 49 15.59 -3.01 13.91
N ILE A 50 15.03 -4.14 14.37
CA ILE A 50 14.90 -5.36 13.54
C ILE A 50 14.04 -5.11 12.29
N ASN A 51 13.04 -4.22 12.41
CA ASN A 51 12.16 -3.88 11.30
C ASN A 51 12.86 -3.01 10.26
N LEU A 52 13.77 -2.12 10.68
CA LEU A 52 14.61 -1.34 9.76
C LEU A 52 15.57 -2.26 8.99
N PHE A 53 16.18 -3.24 9.67
CA PHE A 53 17.00 -4.25 8.99
C PHE A 53 16.19 -5.10 8.03
N ARG A 54 14.98 -5.54 8.40
CA ARG A 54 14.09 -6.32 7.51
C ARG A 54 13.71 -5.54 6.26
N LEU A 55 13.38 -4.26 6.42
CA LEU A 55 13.05 -3.37 5.31
C LEU A 55 14.25 -3.20 4.37
N ALA A 56 15.40 -2.80 4.90
CA ALA A 56 16.61 -2.58 4.11
C ALA A 56 17.11 -3.87 3.43
N TYR A 57 17.03 -5.01 4.13
CA TYR A 57 17.42 -6.32 3.58
C TYR A 57 16.48 -6.75 2.45
N SER A 58 15.18 -6.50 2.60
CA SER A 58 14.17 -6.80 1.57
C SER A 58 14.36 -5.94 0.31
N GLU A 59 14.58 -4.62 0.46
CA GLU A 59 14.92 -3.73 -0.65
C GLU A 59 16.19 -4.18 -1.39
N LYS A 60 17.19 -4.69 -0.65
CA LYS A 60 18.46 -5.15 -1.20
C LYS A 60 18.35 -6.49 -1.95
N ILE A 61 17.56 -7.44 -1.44
CA ILE A 61 17.26 -8.68 -2.16
C ILE A 61 16.55 -8.38 -3.48
N LEU A 62 15.57 -7.46 -3.46
CA LEU A 62 14.81 -7.09 -4.65
C LEU A 62 15.71 -6.45 -5.71
N THR A 63 16.62 -5.56 -5.31
CA THR A 63 17.57 -4.93 -6.24
C THR A 63 18.63 -5.90 -6.79
N GLN A 64 19.09 -6.88 -6.00
CA GLN A 64 20.00 -7.92 -6.50
C GLN A 64 19.31 -8.91 -7.46
N GLN A 65 18.01 -9.19 -7.29
CA GLN A 65 17.26 -10.04 -8.23
C GLN A 65 16.99 -9.35 -9.58
N THR A 66 16.90 -8.02 -9.61
CA THR A 66 16.75 -7.23 -10.85
C THR A 66 18.05 -7.05 -11.62
N MET A 67 19.22 -7.22 -10.98
CA MET A 67 20.51 -7.16 -11.66
C MET A 67 20.95 -8.58 -12.01
N ASN A 68 20.88 -8.95 -13.29
CA ASN A 68 21.46 -10.17 -13.88
C ASN A 68 22.99 -10.25 -13.67
N LYS A 69 23.45 -10.45 -12.44
CA LYS A 69 24.79 -10.96 -12.12
C LYS A 69 24.59 -12.27 -11.39
N GLY A 70 24.68 -13.36 -12.15
CA GLY A 70 24.38 -14.72 -11.74
C GLY A 70 25.05 -15.12 -10.43
N GLY A 71 24.23 -15.23 -9.38
CA GLY A 71 24.54 -15.92 -8.14
C GLY A 71 23.24 -16.46 -7.55
N ASN A 72 23.01 -17.77 -7.68
CA ASN A 72 22.00 -18.46 -6.89
C ASN A 72 22.48 -18.43 -5.44
N CYS A 73 22.00 -17.49 -4.65
CA CYS A 73 22.23 -17.45 -3.21
C CYS A 73 20.88 -17.35 -2.48
N GLY A 74 20.82 -17.89 -1.26
CA GLY A 74 19.58 -17.89 -0.46
C GLY A 74 18.53 -18.94 -0.87
N ARG A 75 18.93 -20.04 -1.52
CA ARG A 75 18.10 -21.26 -1.61
C ARG A 75 18.29 -22.13 -0.35
N PRO A 76 17.31 -22.98 0.01
CA PRO A 76 17.46 -23.90 1.14
C PRO A 76 18.67 -24.82 0.93
N GLY A 77 19.69 -24.70 1.79
CA GLY A 77 20.93 -25.47 1.70
C GLY A 77 22.10 -24.76 0.98
N GLU A 78 21.93 -23.54 0.49
CA GLU A 78 23.00 -22.73 -0.14
C GLU A 78 23.44 -21.57 0.78
N GLU A 79 24.65 -21.04 0.55
CA GLU A 79 25.18 -19.90 1.31
C GLU A 79 24.26 -18.67 1.21
N PRO A 80 24.07 -17.92 2.32
CA PRO A 80 23.30 -16.69 2.30
C PRO A 80 23.96 -15.66 1.38
N CYS A 81 23.15 -14.90 0.65
CA CYS A 81 23.65 -13.85 -0.24
C CYS A 81 24.52 -12.86 0.54
N SER A 82 25.74 -12.59 0.03
CA SER A 82 26.58 -11.53 0.58
C SER A 82 25.85 -10.19 0.41
N THR A 83 25.40 -9.65 1.53
CA THR A 83 24.61 -8.43 1.51
C THR A 83 25.44 -7.19 1.40
N GLY A 84 26.77 -7.26 1.46
CA GLY A 84 27.60 -6.08 1.72
C GLY A 84 27.16 -5.35 2.99
N GLU A 85 27.70 -4.16 3.20
CA GLU A 85 27.33 -3.31 4.34
C GLU A 85 25.91 -2.75 4.15
N VAL A 86 25.09 -2.81 5.20
CA VAL A 86 23.78 -2.16 5.28
C VAL A 86 23.93 -1.02 6.27
N VAL A 87 24.15 0.20 5.77
CA VAL A 87 24.31 1.39 6.61
C VAL A 87 22.93 2.00 6.89
N ILE A 88 22.41 1.78 8.10
CA ILE A 88 21.21 2.47 8.58
C ILE A 88 21.68 3.79 9.21
N THR A 89 21.42 4.92 8.54
CA THR A 89 21.68 6.24 9.11
C THR A 89 20.51 6.68 9.99
N ILE A 90 20.72 6.71 11.31
CA ILE A 90 19.71 7.18 12.27
C ILE A 90 19.56 8.71 12.11
N PRO A 91 18.39 9.26 11.74
CA PRO A 91 18.25 10.70 11.57
C PRO A 91 18.09 11.43 12.92
N LYS A 92 19.09 12.27 13.26
CA LYS A 92 19.06 13.46 14.16
C LYS A 92 18.92 13.25 15.70
N PRO A 93 19.34 14.27 16.50
CA PRO A 93 20.14 14.08 17.71
C PRO A 93 19.27 13.96 18.96
N ASN A 94 18.63 12.81 19.13
CA ASN A 94 18.09 12.33 20.41
C ASN A 94 17.75 10.84 20.24
N GLY A 95 18.75 10.05 19.82
CA GLY A 95 18.61 8.60 19.73
C GLY A 95 18.10 8.02 21.06
N PRO A 96 17.38 6.88 21.02
CA PRO A 96 16.75 6.30 22.20
C PRO A 96 17.71 6.19 23.39
N LYS A 97 17.26 6.60 24.58
CA LYS A 97 18.06 6.77 25.81
C LYS A 97 18.28 5.48 26.61
N ALA A 98 18.01 4.29 26.06
CA ALA A 98 18.09 3.03 26.79
C ALA A 98 19.30 2.19 26.35
N ASN A 99 19.93 1.53 27.32
CA ASN A 99 20.94 0.49 27.05
C ASN A 99 20.19 -0.78 26.63
N PRO A 100 20.48 -1.37 25.46
CA PRO A 100 19.89 -2.62 25.03
C PRO A 100 20.31 -3.75 25.96
N HIS A 101 19.38 -4.65 26.22
CA HIS A 101 19.65 -5.92 26.88
C HIS A 101 20.40 -6.85 25.92
N LEU A 102 21.65 -7.16 26.27
CA LEU A 102 22.57 -7.98 25.49
C LEU A 102 22.82 -9.30 26.23
N TYR A 103 22.85 -10.42 25.48
CA TYR A 103 23.21 -11.74 26.02
C TYR A 103 24.29 -12.43 25.17
N LEU A 104 25.05 -13.33 25.81
CA LEU A 104 26.14 -14.05 25.16
C LEU A 104 25.57 -15.14 24.22
N PRO A 105 26.15 -15.33 23.01
CA PRO A 105 25.78 -16.42 22.12
C PRO A 105 25.95 -17.78 22.83
N GLY A 106 24.87 -18.54 22.96
CA GLY A 106 24.87 -19.87 23.60
C GLY A 106 24.45 -19.91 25.07
N ALA A 107 24.26 -18.77 25.73
CA ALA A 107 23.54 -18.71 26.99
C ALA A 107 22.03 -18.69 26.69
N ASN A 108 21.33 -19.82 26.87
CA ASN A 108 19.89 -19.93 26.59
C ASN A 108 19.08 -18.89 27.40
N PRO A 109 18.43 -17.90 26.77
CA PRO A 109 17.19 -17.39 27.29
C PRO A 109 16.11 -18.38 26.84
N GLY A 110 15.52 -19.11 27.77
CA GLY A 110 14.46 -20.08 27.49
C GLY A 110 13.22 -19.41 26.90
N SER A 111 13.22 -19.17 25.60
CA SER A 111 12.03 -18.88 24.78
C SER A 111 12.49 -18.75 23.34
N GLY A 112 11.97 -19.62 22.46
CA GLY A 112 12.13 -19.43 21.03
C GLY A 112 11.65 -18.03 20.63
N ASP A 113 12.32 -17.45 19.63
CA ASP A 113 11.77 -16.32 18.86
C ASP A 113 10.30 -16.66 18.55
N PRO A 114 9.33 -15.84 18.97
CA PRO A 114 7.93 -16.12 18.67
C PRO A 114 7.78 -15.90 17.16
N GLY A 115 8.01 -16.97 16.40
CA GLY A 115 7.92 -16.99 14.96
C GLY A 115 6.70 -16.23 14.50
N VAL A 116 6.90 -15.35 13.51
CA VAL A 116 5.87 -14.59 12.79
C VAL A 116 4.63 -14.30 13.64
N ILE A 117 4.75 -13.39 14.62
CA ILE A 117 3.55 -12.73 15.15
C ILE A 117 3.06 -11.80 14.05
N GLY A 118 2.11 -12.29 13.25
CA GLY A 118 1.23 -11.47 12.44
C GLY A 118 0.68 -10.34 13.31
N GLY A 119 0.73 -9.11 12.80
CA GLY A 119 0.44 -7.90 13.57
C GLY A 119 -0.88 -8.01 14.31
N ASN A 120 -0.81 -8.32 15.60
CA ASN A 120 -1.98 -8.45 16.45
C ASN A 120 -2.10 -7.18 17.29
N CYS A 121 -2.98 -6.30 16.85
CA CYS A 121 -3.37 -5.07 17.54
C CYS A 121 -3.93 -5.35 18.94
N GLY A 122 -4.38 -6.59 19.22
CA GLY A 122 -4.93 -7.00 20.51
C GLY A 122 -3.93 -7.04 21.67
N ALA A 123 -2.61 -7.10 21.43
CA ALA A 123 -1.62 -7.31 22.51
C ALA A 123 -1.19 -6.03 23.24
N TYR A 124 -1.43 -4.84 22.67
CA TYR A 124 -0.85 -3.57 23.16
C TYR A 124 -1.87 -2.56 23.69
N GLY A 125 -3.13 -2.97 23.86
CA GLY A 125 -4.05 -2.39 24.86
C GLY A 125 -4.24 -0.87 24.87
N ASN A 126 -4.15 -0.18 23.73
CA ASN A 126 -4.37 1.27 23.68
C ASN A 126 -4.99 1.78 22.36
N CYS A 127 -6.06 1.10 21.92
CA CYS A 127 -7.07 1.71 21.07
C CYS A 127 -8.21 2.25 21.97
N GLY A 128 -8.02 3.41 22.60
CA GLY A 128 -9.15 4.10 23.26
C GLY A 128 -10.08 4.67 22.18
N GLY A 129 -11.41 4.56 22.21
CA GLY A 129 -12.42 4.31 23.26
C GLY A 129 -13.54 5.34 23.04
N GLY A 130 -14.85 5.18 23.26
CA GLY A 130 -15.80 4.06 23.46
C GLY A 130 -17.09 4.44 22.66
N SER A 131 -18.27 3.84 22.73
CA SER A 131 -18.97 3.01 23.71
C SER A 131 -20.19 2.35 23.02
N GLY A 132 -20.69 1.21 23.50
CA GLY A 132 -22.13 0.87 23.38
C GLY A 132 -22.52 -0.43 22.68
N THR A 133 -22.43 -1.54 23.43
CA THR A 133 -23.42 -2.63 23.54
C THR A 133 -23.98 -3.35 22.30
N GLY A 134 -23.68 -4.65 22.20
CA GLY A 134 -24.50 -5.63 21.50
C GLY A 134 -23.69 -6.60 20.64
N GLU A 135 -23.14 -7.64 21.25
CA GLU A 135 -22.63 -8.79 20.50
C GLU A 135 -23.78 -9.42 19.70
N THR A 136 -23.65 -9.40 18.37
CA THR A 136 -24.32 -10.36 17.48
C THR A 136 -23.27 -11.01 16.57
N PRO A 137 -23.48 -12.28 16.19
CA PRO A 137 -22.40 -13.20 15.84
C PRO A 137 -21.73 -12.87 14.51
N ASN A 138 -20.42 -13.15 14.43
CA ASN A 138 -19.61 -13.29 13.23
C ASN A 138 -20.41 -13.34 11.91
N ASP A 139 -20.47 -12.22 11.20
CA ASP A 139 -20.75 -12.25 9.77
C ASP A 139 -19.44 -12.61 9.04
N PRO A 140 -19.35 -13.79 8.40
CA PRO A 140 -18.15 -14.21 7.65
C PRO A 140 -17.79 -13.29 6.47
N ASN A 141 -18.59 -12.27 6.15
CA ASN A 141 -18.33 -11.32 5.07
C ASN A 141 -17.30 -10.22 5.38
N ASN A 142 -16.88 -10.03 6.64
CA ASN A 142 -16.09 -8.84 6.99
C ASN A 142 -14.59 -8.91 6.55
N ASN A 143 -14.09 -10.11 6.20
CA ASN A 143 -12.74 -10.29 5.67
C ASN A 143 -12.66 -10.39 4.14
N ASP A 144 -13.81 -10.48 3.44
CA ASP A 144 -13.84 -10.44 1.99
C ASP A 144 -13.73 -9.00 1.48
N SER A 145 -13.13 -8.86 0.30
CA SER A 145 -13.07 -7.67 -0.51
C SER A 145 -14.37 -6.84 -0.57
N CYS A 146 -15.51 -7.54 -0.66
CA CYS A 146 -16.84 -6.95 -0.62
C CYS A 146 -17.20 -6.31 0.73
N GLY A 147 -16.76 -6.87 1.86
CA GLY A 147 -16.95 -6.28 3.19
C GLY A 147 -16.24 -4.92 3.29
N LYS A 148 -15.01 -4.84 2.78
CA LYS A 148 -14.18 -3.62 2.83
C LYS A 148 -14.73 -2.46 2.00
N ILE A 149 -15.32 -2.73 0.82
CA ILE A 149 -15.95 -1.67 0.03
C ILE A 149 -17.27 -1.20 0.68
N LYS A 150 -18.06 -2.13 1.24
CA LYS A 150 -19.26 -1.79 1.99
C LYS A 150 -18.96 -0.94 3.22
N GLU A 151 -17.89 -1.25 3.95
CA GLU A 151 -17.48 -0.44 5.10
C GLU A 151 -17.22 1.01 4.70
N LYS A 152 -16.57 1.23 3.55
CA LYS A 152 -16.38 2.58 2.99
C LYS A 152 -17.71 3.19 2.56
N GLN A 153 -18.57 2.46 1.86
CA GLN A 153 -19.89 2.97 1.46
C GLN A 153 -20.77 3.30 2.66
N ASN A 154 -20.67 2.59 3.79
CA ASN A 154 -21.41 2.90 5.01
C ASN A 154 -20.92 4.17 5.72
N ASN A 155 -19.77 4.73 5.34
CA ASN A 155 -19.27 5.97 5.89
C ASN A 155 -20.00 7.18 5.26
N GLN A 156 -20.70 7.96 6.09
CA GLN A 156 -21.45 9.13 5.60
C GLN A 156 -20.58 10.13 4.82
N LYS A 157 -19.34 10.40 5.27
CA LYS A 157 -18.45 11.32 4.54
C LYS A 157 -18.09 10.78 3.16
N TYR A 158 -17.92 9.47 3.02
CA TYR A 158 -17.68 8.84 1.72
C TYR A 158 -18.90 9.00 0.80
N LYS A 159 -20.11 8.72 1.31
CA LYS A 159 -21.36 8.93 0.57
C LYS A 159 -21.52 10.38 0.11
N ASP A 160 -21.31 11.33 1.01
CA ASP A 160 -21.42 12.76 0.71
C ASP A 160 -20.48 13.17 -0.43
N LYS A 161 -19.26 12.61 -0.49
CA LYS A 161 -18.31 12.90 -1.60
C LYS A 161 -18.70 12.22 -2.89
N PHE A 162 -19.19 11.00 -2.84
CA PHE A 162 -19.71 10.31 -4.01
C PHE A 162 -20.90 11.08 -4.61
N GLU A 163 -21.88 11.45 -3.79
CA GLU A 163 -23.07 12.20 -4.22
C GLU A 163 -22.74 13.63 -4.68
N ALA A 164 -21.73 14.27 -4.08
CA ALA A 164 -21.26 15.57 -4.54
C ALA A 164 -20.74 15.53 -5.98
N LEU A 165 -20.05 14.45 -6.37
CA LEU A 165 -19.53 14.26 -7.73
C LEU A 165 -20.53 13.62 -8.69
N ASN A 166 -21.46 12.79 -8.21
CA ASN A 166 -22.37 12.01 -9.04
C ASN A 166 -23.57 12.84 -9.51
N LYS A 167 -23.31 13.90 -10.28
CA LYS A 167 -24.31 14.84 -10.78
C LYS A 167 -24.01 15.26 -12.22
N ALA A 168 -25.07 15.47 -13.00
CA ALA A 168 -24.94 15.91 -14.39
C ALA A 168 -24.17 17.23 -14.52
N GLU A 169 -24.34 18.17 -13.59
CA GLU A 169 -23.62 19.44 -13.56
C GLU A 169 -22.11 19.28 -13.42
N ILE A 170 -21.65 18.28 -12.66
CA ILE A 170 -20.22 17.96 -12.50
C ILE A 170 -19.69 17.32 -13.79
N PHE A 171 -20.44 16.36 -14.34
CA PHE A 171 -20.03 15.69 -15.58
C PHE A 171 -20.00 16.61 -16.79
N ASN A 172 -20.74 17.72 -16.77
CA ASN A 172 -20.75 18.69 -17.87
C ASN A 172 -19.81 19.88 -17.65
N MET A 173 -18.98 19.84 -16.59
CA MET A 173 -17.90 20.82 -16.43
C MET A 173 -16.83 20.64 -17.50
N ASP A 174 -16.13 21.72 -17.83
CA ASP A 174 -14.97 21.71 -18.72
C ASP A 174 -13.69 21.24 -18.01
N LYS A 175 -13.79 20.66 -16.82
CA LYS A 175 -12.67 20.19 -15.99
C LYS A 175 -13.06 18.99 -15.17
N GLU A 176 -12.09 18.23 -14.69
CA GLU A 176 -12.31 17.24 -13.63
C GLU A 176 -12.33 17.90 -12.25
N THR A 177 -13.06 17.30 -11.32
CA THR A 177 -13.07 17.73 -9.92
C THR A 177 -13.13 16.51 -9.01
N GLY A 178 -12.64 16.67 -7.80
CA GLY A 178 -12.44 15.56 -6.90
C GLY A 178 -12.24 15.94 -5.45
N PHE A 179 -12.04 14.92 -4.65
CA PHE A 179 -11.69 15.04 -3.24
C PHE A 179 -10.61 14.04 -2.91
N TYR A 180 -9.51 14.49 -2.31
CA TYR A 180 -8.57 13.55 -1.70
C TYR A 180 -8.84 13.39 -0.20
N GLU A 181 -8.71 12.15 0.29
CA GLU A 181 -8.80 11.81 1.70
C GLU A 181 -7.43 11.97 2.36
N LEU A 182 -7.35 12.88 3.32
CA LEU A 182 -6.13 13.19 4.07
C LEU A 182 -6.17 12.54 5.45
N GLN A 183 -5.23 11.64 5.69
CA GLN A 183 -5.07 10.97 6.99
C GLN A 183 -4.52 11.95 8.05
N PRO A 184 -4.87 11.75 9.33
CA PRO A 184 -4.26 12.49 10.42
C PRO A 184 -2.74 12.20 10.51
N PRO A 185 -1.95 13.11 11.10
CA PRO A 185 -0.56 12.80 11.45
C PRO A 185 -0.46 11.59 12.39
N LEU A 186 0.69 10.93 12.39
CA LEU A 186 0.96 9.80 13.29
C LEU A 186 0.77 10.22 14.76
N GLY A 187 0.08 9.37 15.53
CA GLY A 187 -0.22 9.62 16.94
C GLY A 187 -1.38 10.57 17.19
N VAL A 188 -2.00 11.13 16.15
CA VAL A 188 -3.22 11.95 16.28
C VAL A 188 -4.45 11.08 16.05
N ASN A 189 -5.28 10.95 17.08
CA ASN A 189 -6.56 10.23 16.98
C ASN A 189 -7.66 11.17 16.46
N ALA A 190 -7.69 11.40 15.15
CA ALA A 190 -8.72 12.19 14.49
C ALA A 190 -9.21 11.46 13.23
N PRO A 191 -10.49 11.61 12.84
CA PRO A 191 -10.98 11.02 11.61
C PRO A 191 -10.30 11.67 10.38
N PRO A 192 -10.17 10.95 9.26
CA PRO A 192 -9.68 11.53 8.02
C PRO A 192 -10.50 12.74 7.56
N GLY A 193 -9.80 13.68 6.94
CA GLY A 193 -10.38 14.86 6.29
C GLY A 193 -10.53 14.67 4.78
N PHE A 194 -11.36 15.50 4.16
CA PHE A 194 -11.49 15.55 2.71
C PHE A 194 -11.20 16.96 2.23
N VAL A 195 -10.36 17.08 1.21
CA VAL A 195 -10.03 18.36 0.58
C VAL A 195 -10.46 18.29 -0.87
N GLN A 196 -11.22 19.30 -1.32
CA GLN A 196 -11.62 19.41 -2.71
C GLN A 196 -10.43 19.86 -3.56
N VAL A 197 -10.34 19.30 -4.77
CA VAL A 197 -9.37 19.68 -5.79
C VAL A 197 -10.09 19.74 -7.13
N ASP A 198 -9.73 20.72 -7.95
CA ASP A 198 -10.25 20.89 -9.30
C ASP A 198 -9.08 20.83 -10.27
N GLY A 199 -9.29 20.16 -11.40
CA GLY A 199 -8.39 20.22 -12.55
C GLY A 199 -8.42 21.60 -13.24
N PRO A 200 -7.46 21.86 -14.13
CA PRO A 200 -7.47 23.08 -14.92
C PRO A 200 -8.69 23.16 -15.85
N PRO A 201 -9.20 24.37 -16.17
CA PRO A 201 -10.25 24.53 -17.17
C PRO A 201 -9.84 23.98 -18.54
N GLY A 202 -10.78 23.34 -19.24
CA GLY A 202 -10.56 22.69 -20.53
C GLY A 202 -9.82 21.35 -20.46
N SER A 203 -9.72 20.74 -19.27
CA SER A 203 -8.93 19.53 -19.06
C SER A 203 -9.79 18.30 -18.74
N SER A 204 -9.19 17.12 -18.93
CA SER A 204 -9.75 15.81 -18.57
C SER A 204 -8.80 15.10 -17.60
N ASP A 205 -8.13 15.87 -16.77
CA ASP A 205 -7.13 15.43 -15.82
C ASP A 205 -7.18 16.29 -14.55
N MET A 206 -6.68 15.72 -13.47
CA MET A 206 -6.62 16.37 -12.17
C MET A 206 -5.34 15.96 -11.46
N ASP A 207 -4.54 16.95 -11.09
CA ASP A 207 -3.31 16.72 -10.36
C ASP A 207 -3.56 16.63 -8.85
N LEU A 208 -2.78 15.78 -8.20
CA LEU A 208 -2.63 15.83 -6.74
C LEU A 208 -1.79 17.07 -6.36
N PRO A 209 -1.93 17.57 -5.11
CA PRO A 209 -1.04 18.62 -4.62
C PRO A 209 0.42 18.15 -4.58
N ASP A 210 1.37 19.09 -4.64
CA ASP A 210 2.81 18.81 -4.54
C ASP A 210 3.16 17.95 -3.31
N ASP A 211 2.54 18.26 -2.17
CA ASP A 211 2.62 17.43 -0.97
C ASP A 211 1.52 16.37 -0.97
N THR A 212 1.91 15.16 -1.38
CA THR A 212 1.04 13.99 -1.38
C THR A 212 1.07 13.21 -0.08
N GLU A 213 1.80 13.67 0.94
CA GLU A 213 1.92 12.96 2.20
C GLU A 213 0.55 12.83 2.89
N ARG A 214 0.28 11.65 3.47
CA ARG A 214 -0.99 11.32 4.16
C ARG A 214 -2.22 11.18 3.26
N ILE A 215 -2.10 11.39 1.95
CA ILE A 215 -3.21 11.13 1.02
C ILE A 215 -3.36 9.63 0.80
N SER A 216 -4.48 9.05 1.24
CA SER A 216 -4.76 7.61 1.09
C SER A 216 -5.99 7.30 0.23
N GLY A 217 -6.80 8.30 -0.06
CA GLY A 217 -8.05 8.15 -0.79
C GLY A 217 -8.18 9.22 -1.86
N LEU A 218 -8.82 8.88 -2.97
CA LEU A 218 -9.18 9.84 -3.99
C LEU A 218 -10.60 9.58 -4.47
N PHE A 219 -11.34 10.65 -4.66
CA PHE A 219 -12.51 10.72 -5.52
C PHE A 219 -12.17 11.67 -6.66
N HIS A 220 -12.49 11.32 -7.90
CA HIS A 220 -12.42 12.27 -9.01
C HIS A 220 -13.51 11.96 -10.03
N SER A 221 -13.93 12.97 -10.79
CA SER A 221 -14.95 12.84 -11.83
C SER A 221 -14.33 12.83 -13.22
N HIS A 222 -14.79 11.95 -14.11
CA HIS A 222 -14.49 12.11 -15.54
C HIS A 222 -15.63 12.86 -16.23
N ASN A 223 -15.33 14.08 -16.69
CA ASN A 223 -16.27 14.94 -17.41
C ASN A 223 -16.65 14.39 -18.80
N ASN A 224 -17.73 14.88 -19.39
CA ASN A 224 -18.29 14.45 -20.67
C ASN A 224 -17.57 15.08 -21.88
N ALA A 225 -16.30 15.47 -21.71
CA ALA A 225 -15.48 15.91 -22.82
C ALA A 225 -15.36 14.80 -23.87
N GLU A 226 -15.26 15.20 -25.13
CA GLU A 226 -15.04 14.28 -26.24
C GLU A 226 -13.74 13.49 -26.02
N GLY A 227 -13.78 12.18 -26.27
CA GLY A 227 -12.65 11.29 -26.01
C GLY A 227 -12.44 10.91 -24.54
N SER A 228 -13.27 11.39 -23.59
CA SER A 228 -13.19 10.99 -22.19
C SER A 228 -13.54 9.51 -22.01
N ILE A 229 -12.60 8.75 -21.47
CA ILE A 229 -12.76 7.32 -21.15
C ILE A 229 -13.36 7.21 -19.75
N LYS A 230 -14.50 6.55 -19.60
CA LYS A 230 -15.28 6.54 -18.35
C LYS A 230 -14.87 5.40 -17.39
N ILE A 231 -13.57 5.27 -17.14
CA ILE A 231 -12.96 4.38 -16.14
C ILE A 231 -11.53 4.89 -15.83
N PHE A 232 -10.89 4.35 -14.79
CA PHE A 232 -9.52 4.72 -14.40
C PHE A 232 -8.52 4.66 -15.57
N SER A 233 -7.63 5.64 -15.60
CA SER A 233 -6.43 5.68 -16.44
C SER A 233 -5.28 4.88 -15.82
N PRO A 234 -4.21 4.59 -16.58
CA PRO A 234 -2.97 4.04 -16.02
C PRO A 234 -2.35 4.91 -14.91
N ILE A 235 -2.45 6.24 -15.02
CA ILE A 235 -1.91 7.19 -14.03
C ILE A 235 -2.65 7.03 -12.69
N ASP A 236 -3.96 6.79 -12.72
CA ASP A 236 -4.74 6.51 -11.50
C ASP A 236 -4.23 5.26 -10.78
N ILE A 237 -3.93 4.19 -11.53
CA ILE A 237 -3.42 2.94 -10.96
C ILE A 237 -2.03 3.13 -10.38
N ILE A 238 -1.15 3.85 -11.09
CA ILE A 238 0.21 4.16 -10.63
C ILE A 238 0.16 4.99 -9.35
N THR A 239 -0.67 6.03 -9.34
CA THR A 239 -0.89 6.91 -8.18
C THR A 239 -1.41 6.13 -6.99
N PHE A 240 -2.42 5.28 -7.21
CA PHE A 240 -2.95 4.42 -6.16
C PHE A 240 -1.87 3.51 -5.57
N ILE A 241 -1.07 2.83 -6.41
CA ILE A 241 -0.03 1.91 -5.96
C ILE A 241 1.10 2.64 -5.25
N ASN A 242 1.66 3.68 -5.85
CA ASN A 242 2.89 4.31 -5.36
C ASN A 242 2.66 5.29 -4.20
N ILE A 243 1.48 5.92 -4.15
CA ILE A 243 1.19 6.99 -3.19
C ILE A 243 0.16 6.50 -2.17
N PHE A 244 -1.03 6.11 -2.61
CA PHE A 244 -2.14 5.87 -1.70
C PHE A 244 -1.92 4.62 -0.84
N LEU A 245 -1.40 3.53 -1.40
CA LEU A 245 -1.07 2.33 -0.61
C LEU A 245 0.01 2.63 0.44
N LYS A 246 1.08 3.33 0.04
CA LYS A 246 2.16 3.73 0.94
C LYS A 246 1.64 4.58 2.10
N ASN A 247 0.83 5.59 1.81
CA ASN A 247 0.26 6.48 2.81
C ASN A 247 -0.79 5.78 3.68
N ALA A 248 -1.65 4.94 3.11
CA ALA A 248 -2.62 4.15 3.88
C ALA A 248 -1.92 3.21 4.85
N ARG A 249 -0.79 2.61 4.44
CA ARG A 249 0.00 1.77 5.35
C ARG A 249 0.67 2.58 6.44
N LYS A 250 1.28 3.72 6.10
CA LYS A 250 2.00 4.57 7.06
C LYS A 250 1.05 5.24 8.05
N TYR A 251 0.01 5.91 7.55
CA TYR A 251 -0.88 6.78 8.32
C TYR A 251 -2.23 6.17 8.67
N GLY A 252 -2.79 5.37 7.76
CA GLY A 252 -4.07 4.69 7.97
C GLY A 252 -3.94 3.34 8.68
N GLY A 253 -2.74 2.87 9.03
CA GLY A 253 -2.53 1.58 9.70
C GLY A 253 -2.58 0.34 8.79
N GLY A 254 -2.94 0.47 7.51
CA GLY A 254 -3.04 -0.68 6.60
C GLY A 254 -3.43 -0.33 5.17
N TYR A 255 -3.02 -1.19 4.22
CA TYR A 255 -3.30 -0.98 2.80
C TYR A 255 -4.79 -0.98 2.45
N ALA A 256 -5.61 -1.70 3.22
CA ALA A 256 -7.07 -1.76 3.01
C ALA A 256 -7.77 -0.39 3.12
N ASN A 257 -7.13 0.57 3.81
CA ASN A 257 -7.63 1.93 3.95
C ASN A 257 -7.44 2.78 2.71
N ALA A 258 -6.57 2.36 1.79
CA ALA A 258 -6.46 3.01 0.50
C ALA A 258 -7.71 2.77 -0.35
N TYR A 259 -8.09 3.76 -1.15
CA TYR A 259 -9.06 3.60 -2.23
C TYR A 259 -8.84 4.68 -3.30
N SER A 260 -9.31 4.44 -4.51
CA SER A 260 -9.53 5.50 -5.50
C SER A 260 -10.91 5.27 -6.10
N THR A 261 -11.72 6.30 -6.23
CA THR A 261 -13.07 6.22 -6.77
C THR A 261 -13.19 7.21 -7.93
N VAL A 262 -13.44 6.70 -9.12
CA VAL A 262 -13.78 7.51 -10.29
C VAL A 262 -15.30 7.53 -10.45
N VAL A 263 -15.87 8.72 -10.57
CA VAL A 263 -17.31 8.95 -10.70
C VAL A 263 -17.59 9.47 -12.11
N THR A 264 -18.46 8.80 -12.86
CA THR A 264 -18.73 9.17 -14.25
C THR A 264 -20.21 9.02 -14.60
N SER A 265 -20.60 9.64 -15.72
CA SER A 265 -21.94 9.53 -16.30
C SER A 265 -22.29 8.12 -16.83
N ALA A 266 -21.30 7.26 -17.12
CA ALA A 266 -21.49 5.91 -17.65
C ALA A 266 -21.39 4.80 -16.59
N GLY A 267 -21.01 5.16 -15.36
CA GLY A 267 -20.75 4.23 -14.27
C GLY A 267 -19.62 4.73 -13.37
N SER A 268 -19.67 4.38 -12.08
CA SER A 268 -18.63 4.75 -11.13
C SER A 268 -17.89 3.52 -10.65
N TYR A 269 -16.60 3.66 -10.40
CA TYR A 269 -15.73 2.54 -10.04
C TYR A 269 -14.86 2.88 -8.85
N THR A 270 -14.60 1.90 -7.99
CA THR A 270 -13.66 2.03 -6.88
C THR A 270 -12.58 0.97 -6.97
N LEU A 271 -11.33 1.42 -6.94
CA LEU A 271 -10.13 0.61 -6.81
C LEU A 271 -9.83 0.38 -5.33
N LYS A 272 -9.56 -0.88 -4.97
CA LYS A 272 -9.22 -1.32 -3.63
C LYS A 272 -8.03 -2.27 -3.67
N PHE A 273 -7.36 -2.38 -2.52
CA PHE A 273 -6.32 -3.38 -2.32
C PHE A 273 -6.65 -4.28 -1.13
N THR A 274 -6.66 -5.58 -1.36
CA THR A 274 -7.00 -6.61 -0.38
C THR A 274 -5.80 -7.34 0.17
N GLY A 275 -4.63 -7.18 -0.46
CA GLY A 275 -3.37 -7.75 0.01
C GLY A 275 -2.89 -7.14 1.33
N THR A 276 -2.05 -7.91 2.03
CA THR A 276 -1.43 -7.51 3.30
C THR A 276 -0.01 -6.96 3.12
N ALA A 277 0.61 -7.21 1.97
CA ALA A 277 1.93 -6.69 1.58
C ALA A 277 1.79 -5.73 0.40
N HIS A 278 2.71 -4.75 0.27
CA HIS A 278 2.71 -3.85 -0.88
C HIS A 278 2.93 -4.66 -2.16
N PRO A 279 2.18 -4.41 -3.25
CA PRO A 279 2.30 -5.19 -4.47
C PRO A 279 3.55 -4.82 -5.32
N GLY A 280 4.56 -4.20 -4.71
CA GLY A 280 5.68 -3.53 -5.40
C GLY A 280 5.26 -2.23 -6.11
N GLY A 281 6.15 -1.26 -6.16
CA GLY A 281 5.93 0.00 -6.86
C GLY A 281 5.81 -0.16 -8.38
N VAL A 282 5.55 0.95 -9.06
CA VAL A 282 5.58 1.08 -10.51
C VAL A 282 6.61 2.14 -10.86
N ASP A 283 7.67 1.75 -11.55
CA ASP A 283 8.69 2.67 -12.05
C ASP A 283 8.26 3.36 -13.35
N PHE A 284 9.04 4.35 -13.78
CA PHE A 284 8.79 5.13 -14.98
C PHE A 284 8.60 4.28 -16.25
N ASN A 285 9.49 3.32 -16.50
CA ASN A 285 9.44 2.51 -17.72
C ASN A 285 8.21 1.59 -17.72
N THR A 286 7.89 1.01 -16.57
CA THR A 286 6.66 0.21 -16.41
C THR A 286 5.41 1.08 -16.63
N GLY A 287 5.40 2.30 -16.09
CA GLY A 287 4.32 3.27 -16.30
C GLY A 287 4.13 3.66 -17.76
N GLU A 288 5.21 3.96 -18.49
CA GLU A 288 5.14 4.24 -19.93
C GLU A 288 4.63 3.05 -20.74
N ALA A 289 5.07 1.83 -20.39
CA ALA A 289 4.60 0.61 -21.05
C ALA A 289 3.09 0.39 -20.83
N TRP A 290 2.59 0.66 -19.62
CA TRP A 290 1.18 0.60 -19.30
C TRP A 290 0.36 1.64 -20.07
N ASP A 291 0.82 2.89 -20.10
CA ASP A 291 0.19 3.97 -20.84
C ASP A 291 0.09 3.66 -22.35
N LYS A 292 1.19 3.21 -22.94
CA LYS A 292 1.22 2.82 -24.35
C LYS A 292 0.26 1.67 -24.64
N TRP A 293 0.27 0.62 -23.83
CA TRP A 293 -0.64 -0.51 -24.00
C TRP A 293 -2.10 -0.05 -23.91
N TYR A 294 -2.41 0.77 -22.91
CA TYR A 294 -3.77 1.24 -22.64
C TYR A 294 -4.31 2.08 -23.79
N LYS A 295 -3.55 3.08 -24.24
CA LYS A 295 -3.93 3.94 -25.39
C LYS A 295 -4.16 3.13 -26.65
N GLN A 296 -3.29 2.16 -26.94
CA GLN A 296 -3.44 1.29 -28.11
C GLN A 296 -4.73 0.46 -28.05
N ASN A 297 -5.00 -0.22 -26.93
CA ASN A 297 -6.17 -1.10 -26.81
C ASN A 297 -7.48 -0.30 -26.68
N MET A 298 -7.46 0.90 -26.09
CA MET A 298 -8.64 1.78 -26.04
C MET A 298 -8.98 2.33 -27.44
N ALA A 299 -7.97 2.71 -28.24
CA ALA A 299 -8.20 3.18 -29.61
C ALA A 299 -8.87 2.12 -30.51
N GLU A 300 -8.65 0.83 -30.26
CA GLU A 300 -9.28 -0.26 -31.02
C GLU A 300 -10.79 -0.41 -30.76
N ILE A 301 -11.29 0.09 -29.63
CA ILE A 301 -12.70 -0.03 -29.25
C ILE A 301 -13.52 1.23 -29.50
N ALA A 302 -12.87 2.34 -29.88
CA ALA A 302 -13.53 3.59 -30.24
C ALA A 302 -14.53 3.35 -31.38
N ASP A 303 -15.71 3.94 -31.26
CA ASP A 303 -16.70 3.93 -32.32
C ASP A 303 -16.39 4.98 -33.41
N LYS A 304 -17.25 5.06 -34.43
CA LYS A 304 -17.04 5.95 -35.58
C LYS A 304 -17.11 7.43 -35.21
N ASP A 305 -17.77 7.75 -34.10
CA ASP A 305 -17.97 9.10 -33.60
C ASP A 305 -16.94 9.45 -32.51
N GLY A 306 -15.93 8.59 -32.29
CA GLY A 306 -14.90 8.76 -31.27
C GLY A 306 -15.36 8.43 -29.86
N GLY A 307 -16.57 7.89 -29.70
CA GLY A 307 -17.12 7.43 -28.43
C GLY A 307 -16.52 6.09 -28.00
N PHE A 308 -16.59 5.81 -26.69
CA PHE A 308 -16.12 4.57 -26.11
C PHE A 308 -17.29 3.79 -25.50
N PRO A 309 -17.79 2.72 -26.15
CA PRO A 309 -18.84 1.89 -25.58
C PRO A 309 -18.42 1.31 -24.23
N GLN A 310 -19.24 1.55 -23.19
CA GLN A 310 -18.82 1.30 -21.80
C GLN A 310 -18.53 -0.17 -21.51
N ASP A 311 -19.27 -1.10 -22.12
CA ASP A 311 -19.04 -2.53 -22.00
C ASP A 311 -17.65 -2.93 -22.52
N LYS A 312 -17.24 -2.35 -23.65
CA LYS A 312 -15.90 -2.57 -24.21
C LYS A 312 -14.81 -1.90 -23.38
N VAL A 313 -15.08 -0.73 -22.81
CA VAL A 313 -14.15 -0.04 -21.88
C VAL A 313 -13.90 -0.92 -20.66
N GLU A 314 -14.96 -1.47 -20.06
CA GLU A 314 -14.85 -2.41 -18.92
C GLU A 314 -14.07 -3.68 -19.31
N ASP A 315 -14.25 -4.22 -20.51
CA ASP A 315 -13.49 -5.38 -21.02
C ASP A 315 -11.99 -5.06 -21.15
N VAL A 316 -11.65 -3.95 -21.82
CA VAL A 316 -10.25 -3.52 -22.02
C VAL A 316 -9.58 -3.18 -20.70
N PHE A 317 -10.27 -2.48 -19.81
CA PHE A 317 -9.74 -2.15 -18.49
C PHE A 317 -9.59 -3.40 -17.61
N GLY A 318 -10.54 -4.32 -17.64
CA GLY A 318 -10.43 -5.59 -16.92
C GLY A 318 -9.22 -6.40 -17.39
N LYS A 319 -9.01 -6.48 -18.72
CA LYS A 319 -7.82 -7.08 -19.32
C LYS A 319 -6.54 -6.37 -18.89
N PHE A 320 -6.53 -5.03 -18.90
CA PHE A 320 -5.39 -4.22 -18.45
C PHE A 320 -4.99 -4.57 -17.01
N LEU A 321 -5.97 -4.57 -16.10
CA LEU A 321 -5.72 -4.85 -14.69
C LEU A 321 -5.23 -6.29 -14.47
N HIS A 322 -5.80 -7.24 -15.20
CA HIS A 322 -5.50 -8.67 -15.06
C HIS A 322 -4.17 -9.08 -15.70
N GLU A 323 -3.95 -8.73 -16.96
CA GLU A 323 -2.83 -9.24 -17.77
C GLU A 323 -1.59 -8.32 -17.72
N VAL A 324 -1.79 -7.00 -17.65
CA VAL A 324 -0.71 -6.01 -17.79
C VAL A 324 -0.24 -5.49 -16.44
N VAL A 325 -1.19 -5.07 -15.60
CA VAL A 325 -0.88 -4.63 -14.24
C VAL A 325 -0.51 -5.85 -13.40
N ASN A 326 -1.37 -6.87 -13.38
CA ASN A 326 -1.13 -8.17 -12.76
C ASN A 326 -0.55 -8.07 -11.33
N LYS A 327 -1.20 -7.28 -10.48
CA LYS A 327 -0.83 -7.05 -9.08
C LYS A 327 -1.84 -7.80 -8.19
N PRO A 328 -1.49 -8.96 -7.60
CA PRO A 328 -2.41 -9.71 -6.75
C PRO A 328 -2.97 -8.86 -5.61
N GLY A 329 -4.29 -8.95 -5.39
CA GLY A 329 -5.00 -8.18 -4.38
C GLY A 329 -5.44 -6.78 -4.83
N LEU A 330 -5.03 -6.31 -6.01
CA LEU A 330 -5.61 -5.12 -6.62
C LEU A 330 -6.95 -5.48 -7.27
N GLU A 331 -8.02 -4.81 -6.85
CA GLU A 331 -9.38 -5.17 -7.22
C GLU A 331 -10.20 -3.94 -7.54
N ILE A 332 -11.14 -4.08 -8.47
CA ILE A 332 -12.03 -3.00 -8.90
C ILE A 332 -13.49 -3.40 -8.68
N PHE A 333 -14.26 -2.43 -8.21
CA PHE A 333 -15.68 -2.53 -7.94
C PHE A 333 -16.42 -1.51 -8.78
N LYS A 334 -17.46 -1.93 -9.50
CA LYS A 334 -18.48 -1.01 -10.00
C LYS A 334 -19.37 -0.63 -8.83
N VAL A 335 -19.57 0.66 -8.60
CA VAL A 335 -20.21 1.16 -7.39
C VAL A 335 -21.33 2.15 -7.68
N THR A 336 -22.34 2.12 -6.82
CA THR A 336 -23.25 3.25 -6.57
C THR A 336 -22.97 3.81 -5.17
N VAL A 337 -23.82 4.71 -4.67
CA VAL A 337 -23.70 5.19 -3.29
C VAL A 337 -23.83 4.04 -2.26
N ASP A 338 -24.66 3.04 -2.56
CA ASP A 338 -25.02 1.98 -1.58
C ASP A 338 -24.78 0.54 -2.09
N THR A 339 -24.36 0.36 -3.34
CA THR A 339 -24.12 -0.98 -3.92
C THR A 339 -22.73 -1.09 -4.51
N ALA A 340 -22.19 -2.30 -4.48
CA ALA A 340 -20.92 -2.63 -5.12
C ALA A 340 -21.03 -3.98 -5.86
N GLU A 341 -20.44 -4.04 -7.03
CA GLU A 341 -20.27 -5.25 -7.82
C GLU A 341 -18.78 -5.41 -8.13
N LYS A 342 -18.21 -6.57 -7.81
CA LYS A 342 -16.82 -6.86 -8.12
C LYS A 342 -16.70 -7.12 -9.62
N LEU A 343 -15.83 -6.36 -10.29
CA LEU A 343 -15.55 -6.53 -11.71
C LEU A 343 -14.37 -7.50 -11.85
N THR A 344 -14.58 -8.60 -12.58
CA THR A 344 -13.57 -9.63 -12.83
C THR A 344 -13.44 -9.90 -14.32
N TYR A 345 -12.21 -9.96 -14.82
CA TYR A 345 -11.93 -10.31 -16.21
C TYR A 345 -11.71 -11.82 -16.36
N ASP A 346 -12.38 -12.41 -17.34
CA ASP A 346 -12.19 -13.80 -17.74
C ASP A 346 -11.32 -13.88 -19.01
N PRO A 347 -10.08 -14.41 -18.91
CA PRO A 347 -9.18 -14.51 -20.05
C PRO A 347 -9.64 -15.50 -21.13
N VAL A 348 -10.57 -16.42 -20.81
CA VAL A 348 -11.13 -17.38 -21.77
C VAL A 348 -12.15 -16.70 -22.67
N THR A 349 -13.12 -16.01 -22.07
CA THR A 349 -14.16 -15.29 -22.83
C THR A 349 -13.70 -13.91 -23.31
N LYS A 350 -12.59 -13.39 -22.77
CA LYS A 350 -12.09 -12.02 -22.97
C LYS A 350 -13.12 -10.97 -22.61
N LYS A 351 -13.88 -11.24 -21.55
CA LYS A 351 -14.98 -10.40 -21.07
C LYS A 351 -14.82 -10.09 -19.59
N SER A 352 -15.15 -8.86 -19.24
CA SER A 352 -15.34 -8.45 -17.87
C SER A 352 -16.75 -8.80 -17.42
N GLN A 353 -16.87 -9.30 -16.20
CA GLN A 353 -18.13 -9.68 -15.59
C GLN A 353 -18.25 -8.99 -14.23
N SER A 354 -19.40 -8.40 -13.96
CA SER A 354 -19.72 -7.84 -12.66
C SER A 354 -20.48 -8.87 -11.83
N LYS A 355 -19.97 -9.15 -10.63
CA LYS A 355 -20.65 -9.99 -9.65
C LYS A 355 -21.07 -9.13 -8.46
N PRO A 356 -22.37 -9.05 -8.14
CA PRO A 356 -22.83 -8.31 -6.97
C PRO A 356 -22.14 -8.78 -5.70
N CYS A 357 -21.70 -7.83 -4.87
CA CYS A 357 -21.29 -8.15 -3.53
C CYS A 357 -22.51 -8.69 -2.75
N PRO A 358 -22.37 -9.80 -2.00
CA PRO A 358 -23.46 -10.32 -1.16
C PRO A 358 -24.03 -9.22 -0.29
N LYS A 359 -25.32 -9.23 0.05
CA LYS A 359 -25.92 -8.21 0.92
C LYS A 359 -25.51 -8.38 2.37
#